data_AF-A0A925B078-F1
#
_entry.id   AF-A0A925B078-F1
#
_cell.length_a   1.000
_cell.length_b   1.000
_cell.length_c   1.000
_cell.angle_alpha   90.00
_cell.angle_beta   90.00
_cell.angle_gamma   90.00
#
_symmetry.space_group_name_H-M   'P 1'
#
loop_
_entity.id
_entity.type
_entity.pdbx_description
1 polymer ?
#
loop_
_entity_poly.entity_id
_entity_poly.type
_entity_poly.pdbx_seq_one_letter_code
_entity_poly.pdbx_strand_id
1 'polypeptide(L)'
;MRRVGVTGLAVDVIVGIYAPERKRRQVLLIDLEAALSPAHARVNAPTSQFAAPQEALASSLDYARMAGETRFILEHAQFELLESATTTLANHFLVPPTADAPRALPSSVKVVIDKPDALGGYGTPRVTLVAEEARVESYELPEGRGRIDVLFEGDGCGVYRVVLASGQGIDLLTRNGEAHDLTLGAGLRVENTAVRRGVAHAAEPDFVVRYSNPSEIEQSFLRVTRPALRPEKARGLAPAAPARDHGVLYYPVDDA
;
A
#
# COMPACT_ATOMS: atom_id res chain seq x y z
N MET A 1 -8.89 -0.89 -24.99
CA MET A 1 -8.16 -0.79 -23.71
C MET A 1 -8.90 -1.63 -22.68
N ARG A 2 -8.22 -2.51 -21.95
CA ARG A 2 -8.87 -3.37 -20.92
C ARG A 2 -8.84 -2.62 -19.58
N ARG A 3 -9.85 -2.82 -18.74
CA ARG A 3 -9.96 -2.20 -17.40
C ARG A 3 -10.17 -3.30 -16.37
N VAL A 4 -9.51 -3.18 -15.22
CA VAL A 4 -9.65 -4.07 -14.06
C VAL A 4 -9.89 -3.19 -12.84
N GLY A 5 -10.79 -3.57 -11.96
CA GLY A 5 -11.13 -2.72 -10.83
C GLY A 5 -12.02 -3.37 -9.78
N VAL A 6 -12.24 -2.60 -8.72
CA VAL A 6 -13.14 -2.90 -7.60
C VAL A 6 -14.10 -1.73 -7.47
N THR A 7 -15.38 -2.01 -7.21
CA THR A 7 -16.44 -1.00 -7.10
C THR A 7 -17.18 -1.21 -5.78
N GLY A 8 -17.51 -0.12 -5.09
CA GLY A 8 -18.25 -0.13 -3.85
C GLY A 8 -17.48 -0.74 -2.68
N LEU A 9 -16.15 -0.67 -2.68
CA LEU A 9 -15.34 -1.13 -1.55
C LEU A 9 -15.61 -0.22 -0.35
N ALA A 10 -16.31 -0.74 0.66
CA ALA A 10 -16.57 -0.03 1.90
C ALA A 10 -15.36 -0.14 2.85
N VAL A 11 -14.84 1.00 3.30
CA VAL A 11 -13.71 1.04 4.23
C VAL A 11 -14.01 1.97 5.39
N ASP A 12 -13.73 1.51 6.61
CA ASP A 12 -13.94 2.29 7.84
C ASP A 12 -12.66 3.07 8.18
N VAL A 13 -12.70 4.39 8.04
CA VAL A 13 -11.52 5.26 8.05
C VAL A 13 -11.68 6.44 9.01
N ILE A 14 -10.57 7.03 9.44
CA ILE A 14 -10.59 8.36 10.07
C ILE A 14 -10.18 9.38 9.01
N VAL A 15 -11.13 10.21 8.56
CA VAL A 15 -10.90 11.23 7.53
C VAL A 15 -11.70 12.49 7.77
N GLY A 16 -11.04 13.65 7.62
CA GLY A 16 -11.70 14.94 7.62
C GLY A 16 -10.89 16.06 8.25
N ILE A 17 -11.33 17.28 7.95
CA ILE A 17 -10.69 18.53 8.38
C ILE A 17 -11.14 18.88 9.80
N TYR A 18 -12.38 18.55 10.16
CA TYR A 18 -12.96 18.97 11.43
C TYR A 18 -12.57 18.04 12.57
N ALA A 19 -12.29 18.61 13.75
CA ALA A 19 -11.87 17.86 14.93
C ALA A 19 -12.78 16.67 15.32
N PRO A 20 -14.13 16.73 15.16
CA PRO A 20 -14.98 15.56 15.41
C PRO A 20 -14.82 14.41 14.40
N GLU A 21 -14.47 14.72 13.15
CA GLU A 21 -14.23 13.72 12.09
C GLU A 21 -12.91 12.97 12.34
N ARG A 22 -11.94 13.65 12.96
CA ARG A 22 -10.63 13.10 13.31
C ARG A 22 -10.64 12.16 14.53
N LYS A 23 -11.81 11.95 15.15
CA LYS A 23 -11.97 11.11 16.36
C LYS A 23 -12.90 9.92 16.14
N ARG A 24 -13.61 9.87 15.02
CA ARG A 24 -14.60 8.84 14.74
C ARG A 24 -14.33 8.23 13.38
N ARG A 25 -14.37 6.91 13.33
CA ARG A 25 -14.33 6.22 12.06
C ARG A 25 -15.63 6.44 11.28
N GLN A 26 -15.50 6.52 9.98
CA GLN A 26 -16.57 6.83 9.02
C GLN A 26 -16.37 5.91 7.82
N VAL A 27 -17.48 5.46 7.22
CA VAL A 27 -17.40 4.62 6.02
C VAL A 27 -17.16 5.50 4.79
N LEU A 28 -16.14 5.15 4.02
CA LEU A 28 -15.98 5.60 2.64
C LEU A 28 -16.37 4.47 1.69
N LEU A 29 -16.95 4.83 0.53
CA LEU A 29 -17.13 3.91 -0.58
C LEU A 29 -16.12 4.24 -1.68
N ILE A 30 -15.35 3.23 -2.08
CA ILE A 30 -14.23 3.38 -3.00
C ILE A 30 -14.50 2.61 -4.29
N ASP A 31 -14.38 3.30 -5.42
CA ASP A 31 -14.23 2.66 -6.72
C ASP A 31 -12.81 2.89 -7.23
N LEU A 32 -12.14 1.80 -7.60
CA LEU A 32 -10.78 1.81 -8.12
C LEU A 32 -10.76 1.07 -9.44
N GLU A 33 -10.32 1.73 -10.50
CA GLU A 33 -10.25 1.15 -11.84
C GLU A 33 -8.90 1.46 -12.49
N ALA A 34 -8.24 0.43 -13.00
CA ALA A 34 -6.95 0.52 -13.66
C ALA A 34 -7.07 0.14 -15.13
N ALA A 35 -6.60 1.02 -16.01
CA ALA A 35 -6.52 0.78 -17.43
C ALA A 35 -5.22 0.04 -17.78
N LEU A 36 -5.34 -1.10 -18.47
CA LEU A 36 -4.20 -1.88 -18.93
C LEU A 36 -3.94 -1.61 -20.42
N SER A 37 -2.69 -1.26 -20.73
CA SER A 37 -2.22 -1.09 -22.10
C SER A 37 -2.22 -2.43 -22.86
N PRO A 38 -2.59 -2.46 -24.16
CA PRO A 38 -2.55 -3.66 -24.99
C PRO A 38 -1.16 -4.30 -25.09
N ALA A 39 -0.08 -3.54 -24.85
CA ALA A 39 1.29 -4.06 -24.88
C ALA A 39 1.54 -5.13 -23.80
N HIS A 40 0.97 -4.96 -22.60
CA HIS A 40 1.08 -5.94 -21.50
C HIS A 40 0.27 -7.22 -21.76
N ALA A 41 -0.80 -7.13 -22.58
CA ALA A 41 -1.58 -8.29 -23.00
C ALA A 41 -0.87 -9.16 -24.05
N ARG A 42 0.25 -8.69 -24.64
CA ARG A 42 0.97 -9.38 -25.72
C ARG A 42 2.12 -10.28 -25.26
N VAL A 43 2.59 -10.13 -24.02
CA VAL A 43 3.67 -10.98 -23.48
C VAL A 43 3.24 -12.46 -23.41
N ASN A 44 1.93 -12.71 -23.36
CA ASN A 44 1.31 -14.03 -23.34
C ASN A 44 0.40 -14.28 -24.56
N ALA A 45 0.68 -13.60 -25.68
CA ALA A 45 -0.11 -13.77 -26.90
C ALA A 45 -0.02 -15.25 -27.35
N PRO A 46 -1.17 -15.91 -27.54
CA PRO A 46 -1.18 -17.31 -27.92
C PRO A 46 -0.50 -17.47 -29.29
N THR A 47 0.35 -18.48 -29.44
CA THR A 47 1.06 -18.81 -30.69
C THR A 47 0.10 -19.23 -31.82
N SER A 48 -1.19 -19.36 -31.51
CA SER A 48 -2.28 -19.75 -32.40
C SER A 48 -3.50 -18.88 -32.13
N GLN A 49 -4.22 -18.49 -33.18
CA GLN A 49 -5.50 -17.76 -33.10
C GLN A 49 -6.63 -18.52 -32.37
N PHE A 50 -6.40 -19.79 -32.03
CA PHE A 50 -7.35 -20.66 -31.31
C PHE A 50 -6.86 -21.07 -29.90
N ALA A 51 -5.67 -20.64 -29.47
CA ALA A 51 -5.21 -20.90 -28.11
C ALA A 51 -5.71 -19.79 -27.18
N ALA A 52 -6.18 -20.17 -25.99
CA ALA A 52 -6.46 -19.20 -24.94
C ALA A 52 -5.16 -18.46 -24.58
N PRO A 53 -5.16 -17.14 -24.36
CA PRO A 53 -3.99 -16.42 -23.87
C PRO A 53 -3.49 -17.10 -22.59
N GLN A 54 -2.17 -17.21 -22.41
CA GLN A 54 -1.65 -17.75 -21.15
C GLN A 54 -2.03 -16.79 -20.02
N GLU A 55 -3.01 -17.18 -19.20
CA GLU A 55 -3.59 -16.37 -18.14
C GLU A 55 -2.61 -16.29 -16.95
N ALA A 56 -1.61 -15.41 -17.04
CA ALA A 56 -0.74 -15.11 -15.92
C ALA A 56 -1.23 -13.84 -15.21
N LEU A 57 -1.48 -13.92 -13.89
CA LEU A 57 -1.81 -12.76 -13.06
C LEU A 57 -0.77 -11.63 -13.17
N ALA A 58 0.50 -11.95 -13.44
CA ALA A 58 1.56 -10.98 -13.70
C ALA A 58 1.29 -10.07 -14.93
N SER A 59 0.43 -10.51 -15.87
CA SER A 59 -0.02 -9.73 -17.03
C SER A 59 -1.35 -8.99 -16.81
N SER A 60 -1.86 -9.04 -15.58
CA SER A 60 -3.11 -8.40 -15.14
C SER A 60 -2.89 -7.73 -13.77
N LEU A 61 -3.98 -7.31 -13.15
CA LEU A 61 -4.03 -6.88 -11.76
C LEU A 61 -4.91 -7.82 -10.96
N ASP A 62 -4.42 -8.21 -9.80
CA ASP A 62 -5.18 -8.96 -8.81
C ASP A 62 -6.09 -7.99 -8.05
N TYR A 63 -7.39 -7.99 -8.38
CA TYR A 63 -8.36 -7.09 -7.77
C TYR A 63 -8.53 -7.35 -6.26
N ALA A 64 -8.25 -8.57 -5.78
CA ALA A 64 -8.29 -8.88 -4.36
C ALA A 64 -7.12 -8.21 -3.62
N ARG A 65 -5.92 -8.21 -4.20
CA ARG A 65 -4.79 -7.42 -3.67
C ARG A 65 -5.04 -5.93 -3.75
N MET A 66 -5.59 -5.45 -4.87
CA MET A 66 -5.97 -4.04 -5.01
C MET A 66 -6.94 -3.62 -3.90
N ALA A 67 -7.96 -4.44 -3.59
CA ALA A 67 -8.87 -4.18 -2.49
C ALA A 67 -8.15 -4.21 -1.13
N GLY A 68 -7.30 -5.20 -0.89
CA GLY A 68 -6.54 -5.35 0.35
C GLY A 68 -5.59 -4.18 0.62
N GLU A 69 -4.79 -3.78 -0.36
CA GLU A 69 -3.87 -2.64 -0.29
C GLU A 69 -4.62 -1.31 -0.11
N THR A 70 -5.72 -1.12 -0.86
CA THR A 70 -6.59 0.06 -0.70
C THR A 70 -7.14 0.15 0.72
N ARG A 71 -7.67 -0.96 1.23
CA ARG A 71 -8.21 -1.06 2.58
C ARG A 71 -7.14 -0.76 3.63
N PHE A 72 -5.96 -1.37 3.51
CA PHE A 72 -4.85 -1.14 4.42
C PHE A 72 -4.42 0.33 4.49
N ILE A 73 -4.22 0.97 3.33
CA ILE A 73 -3.83 2.38 3.27
C ILE A 73 -4.89 3.24 3.96
N LEU A 74 -6.17 3.05 3.61
CA LEU A 74 -7.25 3.90 4.09
C LEU A 74 -7.62 3.66 5.57
N GLU A 75 -7.58 2.42 6.06
CA GLU A 75 -7.89 2.09 7.47
C GLU A 75 -6.86 2.67 8.44
N HIS A 76 -5.60 2.78 8.01
CA HIS A 76 -4.49 3.20 8.87
C HIS A 76 -4.02 4.63 8.64
N ALA A 77 -4.29 5.22 7.47
CA ALA A 77 -3.98 6.61 7.20
C ALA A 77 -5.05 7.52 7.82
N GLN A 78 -4.62 8.67 8.32
CA GLN A 78 -5.50 9.71 8.86
C GLN A 78 -5.44 10.94 7.95
N PHE A 79 -6.02 10.81 6.75
CA PHE A 79 -6.05 11.90 5.79
C PHE A 79 -6.96 13.04 6.28
N GLU A 80 -6.56 14.28 6.02
CA GLU A 80 -7.45 15.43 6.26
C GLU A 80 -8.43 15.63 5.09
N LEU A 81 -7.96 15.33 3.87
CA LEU A 81 -8.67 15.56 2.62
C LEU A 81 -8.89 14.25 1.85
N LEU A 82 -10.05 14.14 1.17
CA LEU A 82 -10.34 13.01 0.29
C LEU A 82 -9.42 13.04 -0.95
N GLU A 83 -9.01 14.22 -1.37
CA GLU A 83 -8.05 14.46 -2.44
C GLU A 83 -6.72 13.77 -2.13
N SER A 84 -6.18 13.95 -0.92
CA SER A 84 -4.95 13.29 -0.47
C SER A 84 -5.09 11.77 -0.50
N ALA A 85 -6.21 11.23 -0.04
CA ALA A 85 -6.50 9.80 -0.11
C ALA A 85 -6.54 9.30 -1.57
N THR A 86 -7.26 9.99 -2.46
CA THR A 86 -7.33 9.61 -3.88
C THR A 86 -5.97 9.64 -4.58
N THR A 87 -5.18 10.69 -4.34
CA THR A 87 -3.83 10.82 -4.91
C THR A 87 -2.89 9.73 -4.39
N THR A 88 -2.94 9.42 -3.09
CA THR A 88 -2.11 8.36 -2.49
C THR A 88 -2.41 6.99 -3.12
N LEU A 89 -3.68 6.65 -3.28
CA LEU A 89 -4.10 5.40 -3.93
C LEU A 89 -3.68 5.37 -5.41
N ALA A 90 -3.89 6.47 -6.15
CA ALA A 90 -3.46 6.54 -7.55
C ALA A 90 -1.94 6.38 -7.68
N ASN A 91 -1.17 7.06 -6.84
CA ASN A 91 0.29 6.93 -6.78
C ASN A 91 0.69 5.48 -6.55
N HIS A 92 0.16 4.83 -5.51
CA HIS A 92 0.48 3.43 -5.16
C HIS A 92 0.34 2.47 -6.34
N PHE A 93 -0.77 2.54 -7.08
CA PHE A 93 -1.02 1.63 -8.19
C PHE A 93 -0.25 2.00 -9.47
N LEU A 94 0.18 3.26 -9.62
CA LEU A 94 0.97 3.75 -10.75
C LEU A 94 2.48 3.68 -10.53
N VAL A 95 2.98 3.44 -9.30
CA VAL A 95 4.43 3.19 -9.11
C VAL A 95 4.78 1.80 -9.68
N PRO A 96 5.91 1.66 -10.41
CA PRO A 96 6.38 0.36 -10.90
C PRO A 96 6.31 -0.75 -9.84
N PRO A 97 5.88 -1.97 -10.21
CA PRO A 97 5.86 -3.10 -9.30
C PRO A 97 7.26 -3.51 -8.87
N THR A 98 7.37 -4.04 -7.66
CA THR A 98 8.58 -4.67 -7.14
C THR A 98 8.62 -6.15 -7.55
N ALA A 99 9.82 -6.76 -7.49
CA ALA A 99 10.02 -8.13 -7.92
C ALA A 99 9.19 -9.15 -7.12
N ASP A 100 8.92 -8.87 -5.85
CA ASP A 100 8.13 -9.73 -4.94
C ASP A 100 6.61 -9.61 -5.11
N ALA A 101 6.14 -8.54 -5.75
CA ALA A 101 4.73 -8.28 -6.03
C ALA A 101 4.51 -7.94 -7.52
N PRO A 102 4.85 -8.88 -8.44
CA PRO A 102 4.73 -8.65 -9.87
C PRO A 102 3.28 -8.47 -10.29
N ARG A 103 3.00 -7.43 -11.07
CA ARG A 103 1.70 -7.13 -11.66
C ARG A 103 1.89 -6.28 -12.92
N ALA A 104 0.86 -6.18 -13.76
CA ALA A 104 0.90 -5.26 -14.89
C ALA A 104 0.92 -3.80 -14.38
N LEU A 105 1.77 -2.96 -14.96
CA LEU A 105 1.74 -1.52 -14.71
C LEU A 105 0.57 -0.90 -15.50
N PRO A 106 -0.41 -0.26 -14.84
CA PRO A 106 -1.51 0.40 -15.53
C PRO A 106 -1.00 1.59 -16.36
N SER A 107 -1.68 1.88 -17.48
CA SER A 107 -1.48 3.14 -18.21
C SER A 107 -2.23 4.31 -17.56
N SER A 108 -3.27 4.01 -16.78
CA SER A 108 -3.95 5.00 -15.95
C SER A 108 -4.73 4.32 -14.83
N VAL A 109 -5.00 5.08 -13.77
CA VAL A 109 -5.83 4.68 -12.64
C VAL A 109 -6.88 5.74 -12.40
N LYS A 110 -8.13 5.31 -12.21
CA LYS A 110 -9.24 6.12 -11.75
C LYS A 110 -9.58 5.71 -10.32
N VAL A 111 -9.64 6.69 -9.43
CA VAL A 111 -10.06 6.53 -8.04
C VAL A 111 -11.29 7.41 -7.82
N VAL A 112 -12.36 6.83 -7.29
CA VAL A 112 -13.56 7.55 -6.84
C VAL A 112 -13.73 7.25 -5.35
N ILE A 113 -13.93 8.30 -4.56
CA ILE A 113 -14.21 8.18 -3.13
C ILE A 113 -15.47 8.95 -2.81
N ASP A 114 -16.46 8.25 -2.30
CA ASP A 114 -17.69 8.81 -1.74
C ASP A 114 -17.63 8.81 -0.21
N LYS A 115 -18.06 9.92 0.40
CA LYS A 115 -18.20 10.06 1.85
C LYS A 115 -19.69 10.22 2.23
N PRO A 116 -20.47 9.13 2.26
CA PRO A 116 -21.94 9.18 2.36
C PRO A 116 -22.46 9.94 3.59
N ASP A 117 -21.74 9.88 4.71
CA ASP A 117 -22.23 10.40 6.00
C ASP A 117 -21.77 11.83 6.32
N ALA A 118 -21.04 12.50 5.41
CA ALA A 118 -20.37 13.78 5.73
C ALA A 118 -21.35 14.96 5.96
N LEU A 119 -22.41 15.05 5.16
CA LEU A 119 -23.28 16.22 5.11
C LEU A 119 -24.65 15.96 5.73
N GLY A 120 -24.76 15.06 6.72
CA GLY A 120 -26.03 14.84 7.44
C GLY A 120 -27.23 14.52 6.54
N GLY A 121 -26.99 13.88 5.39
CA GLY A 121 -28.03 13.53 4.40
C GLY A 121 -28.33 14.59 3.33
N TYR A 122 -27.69 15.77 3.36
CA TYR A 122 -27.90 16.81 2.33
C TYR A 122 -27.24 16.49 0.97
N GLY A 123 -26.26 15.58 0.98
CA GLY A 123 -25.57 15.12 -0.22
C GLY A 123 -24.37 14.26 0.14
N THR A 124 -23.83 13.58 -0.86
CA THR A 124 -22.64 12.74 -0.71
C THR A 124 -21.46 13.44 -1.37
N PRO A 125 -20.50 13.99 -0.59
CA PRO A 125 -19.23 14.45 -1.14
C PRO A 125 -18.53 13.32 -1.90
N ARG A 126 -18.01 13.67 -3.07
CA ARG A 126 -17.32 12.77 -3.98
C ARG A 126 -16.06 13.44 -4.49
N VAL A 127 -14.94 12.72 -4.44
CA VAL A 127 -13.73 13.07 -5.19
C VAL A 127 -13.51 12.01 -6.26
N THR A 128 -13.16 12.46 -7.47
CA THR A 128 -12.75 11.58 -8.57
C THR A 128 -11.43 12.06 -9.11
N LEU A 129 -10.45 11.16 -9.15
CA LEU A 129 -9.15 11.38 -9.74
C LEU A 129 -8.96 10.39 -10.89
N VAL A 130 -8.44 10.88 -12.02
CA VAL A 130 -7.86 10.04 -13.07
C VAL A 130 -6.41 10.47 -13.22
N ALA A 131 -5.48 9.52 -13.06
CA ALA A 131 -4.06 9.76 -13.15
C ALA A 131 -3.42 8.77 -14.13
N GLU A 132 -2.45 9.26 -14.91
CA GLU A 132 -1.69 8.44 -15.88
C GLU A 132 -0.25 8.21 -15.43
N GLU A 133 0.20 8.95 -14.41
CA GLU A 133 1.56 8.88 -13.88
C GLU A 133 1.55 9.04 -12.35
N ALA A 134 2.43 8.30 -11.68
CA ALA A 134 2.64 8.42 -10.24
C ALA A 134 3.49 9.66 -9.94
N ARG A 135 3.11 10.42 -8.91
CA ARG A 135 3.92 11.51 -8.36
C ARG A 135 4.49 11.08 -7.02
N VAL A 136 5.66 10.46 -7.08
CA VAL A 136 6.34 9.89 -5.90
C VAL A 136 7.79 10.37 -5.85
N GLU A 137 8.27 10.60 -4.65
CA GLU A 137 9.69 10.82 -4.38
C GLU A 137 10.30 9.51 -3.88
N SER A 138 11.50 9.18 -4.35
CA SER A 138 12.20 7.98 -3.92
C SER A 138 13.52 8.33 -3.24
N TYR A 139 13.77 7.69 -2.10
CA TYR A 139 14.97 7.88 -1.30
C TYR A 139 15.72 6.55 -1.18
N GLU A 140 16.99 6.55 -1.53
CA GLU A 140 17.85 5.37 -1.30
C GLU A 140 18.16 5.22 0.19
N LEU A 141 18.07 3.98 0.67
CA LEU A 141 18.51 3.63 2.00
C LEU A 141 20.05 3.57 2.05
N PRO A 142 20.68 3.92 3.19
CA PRO A 142 22.13 3.86 3.33
C PRO A 142 22.69 2.49 2.97
N GLU A 143 23.94 2.48 2.47
CA GLU A 143 24.70 1.26 2.20
C GLU A 143 24.05 0.33 1.15
N GLY A 144 23.15 0.86 0.30
CA GLY A 144 22.47 0.07 -0.73
C GLY A 144 21.45 -0.92 -0.18
N ARG A 145 20.91 -0.67 1.02
CA ARG A 145 19.93 -1.55 1.67
C ARG A 145 18.59 -1.64 0.95
N GLY A 146 18.32 -0.72 0.03
CA GLY A 146 17.08 -0.62 -0.74
C GLY A 146 16.64 0.83 -0.88
N ARG A 147 15.34 1.08 -1.01
CA ARG A 147 14.76 2.42 -1.19
C ARG A 147 13.41 2.59 -0.48
N ILE A 148 12.98 3.83 -0.34
CA ILE A 148 11.65 4.21 0.14
C ILE A 148 10.99 5.07 -0.93
N ASP A 149 9.84 4.63 -1.44
CA ASP A 149 8.97 5.45 -2.27
C ASP A 149 7.95 6.16 -1.37
N VAL A 150 7.95 7.50 -1.37
CA VAL A 150 7.01 8.34 -0.63
C VAL A 150 5.75 8.51 -1.48
N LEU A 151 4.66 7.88 -1.04
CA LEU A 151 3.37 7.94 -1.72
C LEU A 151 2.56 9.16 -1.27
N PHE A 152 2.73 9.55 0.00
CA PHE A 152 2.13 10.73 0.61
C PHE A 152 2.83 11.10 1.93
N GLU A 153 3.02 12.38 2.19
CA GLU A 153 3.37 12.92 3.50
C GLU A 153 2.51 14.15 3.80
N GLY A 154 1.92 14.15 5.01
CA GLY A 154 1.20 15.29 5.55
C GLY A 154 1.31 15.34 7.06
N ASP A 155 0.69 16.35 7.68
CA ASP A 155 0.82 16.60 9.11
C ASP A 155 0.28 15.45 9.98
N GLY A 156 -0.74 14.72 9.49
CA GLY A 156 -1.40 13.64 10.22
C GLY A 156 -0.80 12.25 10.00
N CYS A 157 -0.24 11.97 8.81
CA CYS A 157 0.29 10.66 8.47
C CYS A 157 1.25 10.70 7.28
N GLY A 158 2.08 9.68 7.18
CA GLY A 158 2.89 9.38 6.00
C GLY A 158 2.58 7.98 5.47
N VAL A 159 2.56 7.83 4.15
CA VAL A 159 2.35 6.56 3.44
C VAL A 159 3.52 6.30 2.53
N TYR A 160 4.14 5.14 2.69
CA TYR A 160 5.39 4.77 2.06
C TYR A 160 5.32 3.36 1.49
N ARG A 161 6.11 3.11 0.45
CA ARG A 161 6.48 1.76 0.06
C ARG A 161 7.97 1.59 0.32
N VAL A 162 8.30 0.69 1.23
CA VAL A 162 9.69 0.37 1.57
C VAL A 162 10.10 -0.85 0.76
N VAL A 163 11.22 -0.75 0.05
CA VAL A 163 11.79 -1.82 -0.76
C VAL A 163 13.15 -2.15 -0.20
N LEU A 164 13.38 -3.41 0.16
CA LEU A 164 14.64 -3.92 0.66
C LEU A 164 15.34 -4.75 -0.41
N ALA A 165 16.61 -4.43 -0.65
CA ALA A 165 17.44 -5.20 -1.56
C ALA A 165 17.69 -6.63 -1.03
N SER A 166 18.06 -7.53 -1.95
CA SER A 166 18.39 -8.92 -1.65
C SER A 166 19.46 -9.03 -0.56
N GLY A 167 19.22 -9.88 0.45
CA GLY A 167 20.14 -10.13 1.56
C GLY A 167 20.25 -8.98 2.58
N GLN A 168 19.45 -7.90 2.45
CA GLN A 168 19.56 -6.72 3.29
C GLN A 168 18.55 -6.70 4.44
N GLY A 169 18.77 -5.81 5.41
CA GLY A 169 17.85 -5.57 6.51
C GLY A 169 17.84 -4.12 6.97
N ILE A 170 16.75 -3.74 7.61
CA ILE A 170 16.57 -2.41 8.18
C ILE A 170 15.91 -2.50 9.55
N ASP A 171 16.37 -1.65 10.45
CA ASP A 171 15.76 -1.44 11.76
C ASP A 171 14.93 -0.16 11.66
N LEU A 172 13.63 -0.28 11.91
CA LEU A 172 12.69 0.82 11.78
C LEU A 172 12.11 1.18 13.13
N LEU A 173 12.34 2.42 13.54
CA LEU A 173 11.84 2.97 14.80
C LEU A 173 10.56 3.78 14.56
N THR A 174 9.51 3.47 15.32
CA THR A 174 8.27 4.27 15.36
C THR A 174 8.36 5.27 16.52
N ARG A 175 8.88 6.48 16.31
CA ARG A 175 8.93 7.50 17.39
C ARG A 175 7.60 8.22 17.54
N ASN A 176 7.11 8.36 18.78
CA ASN A 176 5.96 9.23 19.12
C ASN A 176 4.73 9.01 18.22
N GLY A 177 4.34 7.76 17.98
CA GLY A 177 3.30 7.45 17.02
C GLY A 177 3.05 5.98 16.83
N GLU A 178 2.23 5.66 15.84
CA GLU A 178 1.91 4.29 15.43
C GLU A 178 2.40 4.08 14.00
N ALA A 179 2.85 2.86 13.70
CA ALA A 179 3.10 2.44 12.34
C ALA A 179 2.39 1.13 12.05
N HIS A 180 1.91 0.99 10.82
CA HIS A 180 1.33 -0.24 10.31
C HIS A 180 2.06 -0.61 9.03
N ASP A 181 2.41 -1.88 8.90
CA ASP A 181 3.25 -2.39 7.81
C ASP A 181 2.58 -3.60 7.15
N LEU A 182 2.19 -3.48 5.88
CA LEU A 182 1.60 -4.55 5.08
C LEU A 182 2.65 -5.17 4.15
N THR A 183 2.93 -6.44 4.35
CA THR A 183 3.88 -7.20 3.54
C THR A 183 3.30 -7.47 2.15
N LEU A 184 3.98 -7.07 1.07
CA LEU A 184 3.50 -7.27 -0.31
C LEU A 184 3.95 -8.62 -0.87
N GLY A 185 5.20 -8.99 -0.62
CA GLY A 185 5.80 -10.29 -0.95
C GLY A 185 5.69 -11.31 0.19
N ALA A 186 6.31 -12.48 -0.01
CA ALA A 186 6.38 -13.56 1.00
C ALA A 186 7.82 -13.85 1.47
N GLY A 187 8.80 -13.04 1.05
CA GLY A 187 10.22 -13.25 1.35
C GLY A 187 10.74 -12.47 2.56
N LEU A 188 9.93 -11.60 3.16
CA LEU A 188 10.35 -10.80 4.32
C LEU A 188 10.30 -11.61 5.62
N ARG A 189 11.21 -11.25 6.53
CA ARG A 189 11.14 -11.63 7.94
C ARG A 189 11.04 -10.39 8.82
N VAL A 190 10.16 -10.47 9.81
CA VAL A 190 9.99 -9.47 10.88
C VAL A 190 10.46 -10.12 12.18
N GLU A 191 11.43 -9.51 12.86
CA GLU A 191 12.03 -10.09 14.08
C GLU A 191 12.46 -11.56 13.90
N ASN A 192 13.12 -11.85 12.78
CA ASN A 192 13.53 -13.20 12.33
C ASN A 192 12.39 -14.18 12.02
N THR A 193 11.13 -13.77 12.15
CA THR A 193 9.95 -14.58 11.84
C THR A 193 9.52 -14.34 10.40
N ALA A 194 9.33 -15.40 9.61
CA ALA A 194 8.82 -15.28 8.25
C ALA A 194 7.39 -14.73 8.24
N VAL A 195 7.13 -13.76 7.37
CA VAL A 195 5.83 -13.12 7.25
C VAL A 195 5.21 -13.47 5.91
N ARG A 196 3.91 -13.77 5.93
CA ARG A 196 3.15 -14.05 4.70
C ARG A 196 2.81 -12.76 3.97
N ARG A 197 2.72 -12.85 2.65
CA ARG A 197 2.09 -11.79 1.82
C ARG A 197 0.71 -11.43 2.36
N GLY A 198 0.38 -10.16 2.32
CA GLY A 198 -0.92 -9.65 2.72
C GLY A 198 -1.15 -9.57 4.22
N VAL A 199 -0.13 -9.85 5.05
CA VAL A 199 -0.21 -9.69 6.50
C VAL A 199 0.30 -8.33 6.90
N ALA A 200 -0.53 -7.61 7.66
CA ALA A 200 -0.21 -6.34 8.27
C ALA A 200 0.23 -6.49 9.72
N HIS A 201 1.25 -5.75 10.12
CA HIS A 201 1.74 -5.69 11.49
C HIS A 201 1.64 -4.27 12.02
N ALA A 202 1.19 -4.12 13.27
CA ALA A 202 1.29 -2.87 13.99
C ALA A 202 2.63 -2.80 14.74
N ALA A 203 3.30 -1.66 14.66
CA ALA A 203 4.45 -1.33 15.48
C ALA A 203 4.03 -0.30 16.54
N GLU A 204 4.27 -0.66 17.80
CA GLU A 204 4.00 0.22 18.94
C GLU A 204 4.95 1.43 18.96
N PRO A 205 4.54 2.54 19.59
CA PRO A 205 5.40 3.68 19.82
C PRO A 205 6.70 3.27 20.56
N ASP A 206 7.80 3.90 20.16
CA ASP A 206 9.15 3.73 20.72
C ASP A 206 9.73 2.32 20.57
N PHE A 207 9.13 1.52 19.69
CA PHE A 207 9.61 0.20 19.34
C PHE A 207 10.44 0.20 18.06
N VAL A 208 11.51 -0.60 18.07
CA VAL A 208 12.29 -0.91 16.86
C VAL A 208 11.79 -2.24 16.31
N VAL A 209 11.38 -2.22 15.04
CA VAL A 209 11.04 -3.43 14.29
C VAL A 209 12.12 -3.70 13.25
N ARG A 210 12.73 -4.88 13.33
CA ARG A 210 13.71 -5.38 12.37
C ARG A 210 13.01 -6.09 11.23
N TYR A 211 13.24 -5.56 10.03
CA TYR A 211 12.93 -6.22 8.78
C TYR A 211 14.21 -6.79 8.18
N SER A 212 14.11 -8.01 7.63
CA SER A 212 15.18 -8.60 6.83
C SER A 212 14.62 -9.27 5.59
N ASN A 213 15.35 -9.13 4.49
CA ASN A 213 15.10 -9.78 3.22
C ASN A 213 16.19 -10.85 2.98
N PRO A 214 15.99 -12.10 3.44
CA PRO A 214 16.91 -13.20 3.16
C PRO A 214 16.79 -13.75 1.72
N SER A 215 15.87 -13.24 0.90
CA SER A 215 15.65 -13.73 -0.46
C SER A 215 16.65 -13.14 -1.46
N GLU A 216 16.72 -13.74 -2.65
CA GLU A 216 17.59 -13.32 -3.76
C GLU A 216 17.02 -12.16 -4.59
N ILE A 217 15.80 -11.70 -4.29
CA ILE A 217 15.11 -10.62 -5.01
C ILE A 217 14.81 -9.47 -4.05
N GLU A 218 14.48 -8.30 -4.61
CA GLU A 218 13.90 -7.22 -3.80
C GLU A 218 12.59 -7.68 -3.17
N GLN A 219 12.39 -7.31 -1.90
CA GLN A 219 11.13 -7.50 -1.19
C GLN A 219 10.60 -6.18 -0.69
N SER A 220 9.29 -6.06 -0.51
CA SER A 220 8.65 -4.80 -0.18
C SER A 220 7.46 -4.93 0.75
N PHE A 221 7.18 -3.82 1.42
CA PHE A 221 6.00 -3.66 2.25
C PHE A 221 5.49 -2.21 2.15
N LEU A 222 4.18 -2.02 2.33
CA LEU A 222 3.59 -0.71 2.53
C LEU A 222 3.67 -0.35 3.99
N ARG A 223 4.05 0.89 4.28
CA ARG A 223 4.09 1.44 5.64
C ARG A 223 3.21 2.66 5.73
N VAL A 224 2.33 2.69 6.73
CA VAL A 224 1.59 3.88 7.14
C VAL A 224 2.08 4.30 8.53
N THR A 225 2.48 5.56 8.69
CA THR A 225 2.93 6.10 9.98
C THR A 225 2.09 7.28 10.41
N ARG A 226 1.89 7.42 11.73
CA ARG A 226 1.15 8.52 12.35
C ARG A 226 1.92 9.01 13.58
N PRO A 227 2.63 10.16 13.52
CA PRO A 227 2.74 11.10 12.39
C PRO A 227 3.67 10.57 11.28
N ALA A 228 3.78 11.31 10.17
CA ALA A 228 4.71 11.02 9.07
C ALA A 228 6.17 10.85 9.55
N LEU A 229 6.93 10.01 8.86
CA LEU A 229 8.35 9.79 9.12
C LEU A 229 9.12 11.08 8.82
N ARG A 230 9.73 11.70 9.84
CA ARG A 230 10.75 12.73 9.60
C ARG A 230 12.12 12.05 9.44
N PRO A 231 12.80 12.16 8.29
CA PRO A 231 14.04 11.42 7.99
C PRO A 231 15.20 11.62 8.98
N GLU A 232 15.20 12.71 9.75
CA GLU A 232 16.36 13.17 10.53
C GLU A 232 16.64 12.39 11.84
N LYS A 233 15.89 11.36 12.22
CA LYS A 233 16.02 10.73 13.57
C LYS A 233 16.14 9.20 13.62
N ALA A 234 16.76 8.59 12.61
CA ALA A 234 17.10 7.17 12.59
C ALA A 234 18.43 6.84 13.34
N ARG A 235 18.64 7.38 14.55
CA ARG A 235 19.79 6.99 15.40
C ARG A 235 19.38 6.56 16.81
N GLY A 236 19.76 5.32 17.13
CA GLY A 236 20.05 4.80 18.47
C GLY A 236 18.85 4.43 19.31
N LEU A 237 18.41 3.16 19.25
CA LEU A 237 17.69 2.47 20.33
C LEU A 237 17.97 0.95 20.29
N ALA A 238 17.89 0.33 21.46
CA ALA A 238 18.21 -1.06 21.74
C ALA A 238 17.19 -2.04 21.12
N PRO A 239 17.57 -3.32 20.88
CA PRO A 239 16.63 -4.33 20.42
C PRO A 239 15.52 -4.53 21.46
N ALA A 240 14.28 -4.50 21.00
CA ALA A 240 13.11 -4.73 21.84
C ALA A 240 12.53 -6.14 21.57
N ALA A 241 11.63 -6.58 22.44
CA ALA A 241 11.01 -7.92 22.41
C ALA A 241 10.30 -8.23 21.07
N PRO A 242 10.01 -9.49 20.72
CA PRO A 242 9.25 -9.76 19.49
C PRO A 242 7.84 -9.14 19.57
N ALA A 243 7.41 -8.51 18.47
CA ALA A 243 6.04 -8.03 18.31
C ALA A 243 5.06 -9.19 18.53
N ARG A 244 4.07 -9.00 19.40
CA ARG A 244 3.14 -10.04 19.88
C ARG A 244 1.91 -10.25 18.99
N ASP A 245 1.91 -9.79 17.74
CA ASP A 245 0.69 -9.73 16.95
C ASP A 245 0.59 -10.84 15.90
N HIS A 246 -0.54 -11.54 15.90
CA HIS A 246 -0.98 -12.40 14.81
C HIS A 246 -1.51 -11.48 13.70
N GLY A 247 -0.60 -10.92 12.91
CA GLY A 247 -0.88 -9.83 11.98
C GLY A 247 -2.21 -9.97 11.20
N VAL A 248 -2.83 -8.84 10.90
CA VAL A 248 -4.15 -8.79 10.25
C VAL A 248 -4.00 -9.12 8.77
N LEU A 249 -4.83 -10.05 8.26
CA LEU A 249 -4.80 -10.43 6.86
C LEU A 249 -5.62 -9.45 6.00
N TYR A 250 -5.00 -8.94 4.94
CA TYR A 250 -5.61 -8.03 3.96
C TYR A 250 -5.81 -8.65 2.58
N TYR A 251 -5.08 -9.72 2.27
CA TYR A 251 -5.33 -10.51 1.06
C TYR A 251 -6.28 -11.66 1.40
N PRO A 252 -7.10 -12.15 0.45
CA PRO A 252 -7.81 -13.39 0.65
C PRO A 252 -6.81 -14.52 0.98
N VAL A 253 -7.24 -15.47 1.79
CA VAL A 253 -6.45 -16.69 2.02
C VAL A 253 -6.40 -17.42 0.68
N ASP A 254 -5.20 -17.57 0.12
CA ASP A 254 -5.02 -18.51 -0.98
C ASP A 254 -5.28 -19.91 -0.42
N ASP A 255 -6.38 -20.54 -0.82
CA ASP A 255 -6.51 -21.99 -0.72
C ASP A 255 -5.47 -22.57 -1.68
N ALA A 256 -4.40 -23.11 -1.11
CA ALA A 256 -3.28 -23.73 -1.84
C ALA A 256 -3.72 -24.98 -2.61
#